data_AF-A0A172UW46-F1
#
_entry.id   AF-A0A172UW46-F1
#
_cell.length_a   1.000
_cell.length_b   1.000
_cell.length_c   1.000
_cell.angle_alpha   90.00
_cell.angle_beta   90.00
_cell.angle_gamma   90.00
#
_symmetry.space_group_name_H-M   'P 1'
#
loop_
_entity.id
_entity.type
_entity.pdbx_description
1 polymer ?
#
loop_
_entity_poly.entity_id
_entity_poly.type
_entity_poly.pdbx_seq_one_letter_code
_entity_poly.pdbx_strand_id
1 'polypeptide(L)'
;MIADTAAIGAARAGLARRAAEFDAIAAGLPGAAEPCVAALGPVGADFLTALAAALADAARAASGLGADLTGAAHTAAATAAGYADAERRADHSLGTLGG
;
A
#
# COMPACT_ATOMS: atom_id res chain seq x y z
N MET A 1 15.72 7.65 19.16
CA MET A 1 14.27 7.89 19.11
C MET A 1 13.86 8.83 17.99
N ILE A 2 14.23 10.12 17.96
CA ILE A 2 13.88 11.02 16.83
C ILE A 2 14.30 10.46 15.47
N ALA A 3 15.49 9.86 15.38
CA ALA A 3 15.97 9.18 14.17
C ALA A 3 15.10 7.96 13.78
N ASP A 4 14.58 7.23 14.77
CA ASP A 4 13.70 6.07 14.57
C ASP A 4 12.30 6.52 14.11
N THR A 5 11.77 7.61 14.68
CA THR A 5 10.50 8.23 14.27
C THR A 5 10.58 8.78 12.84
N ALA A 6 11.71 9.38 12.45
CA ALA A 6 11.95 9.83 11.09
C ALA A 6 12.05 8.66 10.09
N ALA A 7 12.72 7.57 10.48
CA ALA A 7 12.79 6.34 9.68
C ALA A 7 11.40 5.70 9.49
N ILE A 8 10.58 5.68 10.54
CA ILE A 8 9.18 5.22 10.48
C ILE A 8 8.35 6.10 9.53
N GLY A 9 8.54 7.42 9.58
CA GLY A 9 7.89 8.36 8.65
C GLY A 9 8.28 8.12 7.18
N ALA A 10 9.56 7.89 6.90
CA ALA A 10 10.04 7.57 5.56
C ALA A 10 9.50 6.22 5.05
N ALA A 11 9.47 5.20 5.91
CA ALA A 11 8.89 3.90 5.59
C ALA A 11 7.39 4.02 5.26
N ARG A 12 6.64 4.82 6.02
CA ARG A 12 5.22 5.12 5.75
C ARG A 12 5.01 5.71 4.37
N ALA A 13 5.80 6.72 3.99
CA ALA A 13 5.70 7.36 2.67
C ALA A 13 6.00 6.35 1.55
N GLY A 14 6.99 5.48 1.76
CA GLY A 14 7.31 4.39 0.82
C GLY A 14 6.17 3.37 0.67
N LEU A 15 5.52 2.99 1.78
CA LEU A 15 4.38 2.07 1.77
C LEU A 15 3.16 2.68 1.06
N ALA A 16 2.85 3.95 1.34
CA ALA A 16 1.74 4.66 0.70
C ALA A 16 1.94 4.81 -0.81
N ARG A 17 3.16 5.12 -1.24
CA ARG A 17 3.50 5.17 -2.67
C ARG A 17 3.31 3.81 -3.34
N ARG A 18 3.82 2.74 -2.73
CA ARG A 18 3.66 1.38 -3.26
C ARG A 18 2.20 0.94 -3.31
N ALA A 19 1.38 1.32 -2.34
CA ALA A 19 -0.05 1.06 -2.36
C ALA A 19 -0.71 1.71 -3.59
N ALA A 20 -0.41 2.99 -3.84
CA ALA A 20 -0.92 3.70 -5.02
C ALA A 20 -0.44 3.08 -6.34
N GLU A 21 0.81 2.59 -6.39
CA GLU A 21 1.34 1.87 -7.55
C GLU A 21 0.53 0.58 -7.82
N PHE A 22 0.20 -0.20 -6.79
CA PHE A 22 -0.63 -1.40 -6.94
C PHE A 22 -2.07 -1.11 -7.34
N ASP A 23 -2.66 -0.04 -6.82
CA ASP A 23 -4.00 0.40 -7.24
C ASP A 23 -4.02 0.83 -8.72
N ALA A 24 -2.98 1.53 -9.18
CA ALA A 24 -2.83 1.89 -10.58
C ALA A 24 -2.65 0.67 -11.49
N ILE A 25 -1.89 -0.34 -11.05
CA ILE A 25 -1.74 -1.60 -11.77
C ILE A 25 -3.09 -2.34 -11.84
N ALA A 26 -3.81 -2.43 -10.72
CA ALA A 26 -5.12 -3.06 -10.66
C ALA A 26 -6.12 -2.40 -11.62
N ALA A 27 -6.11 -1.07 -11.69
CA ALA A 27 -6.97 -0.30 -12.60
C ALA A 27 -6.61 -0.50 -14.09
N GLY A 28 -5.33 -0.72 -14.41
CA GLY A 28 -4.86 -0.90 -15.79
C GLY A 28 -4.99 -2.33 -16.34
N LEU A 29 -4.98 -3.35 -15.48
CA LEU A 29 -5.01 -4.76 -15.87
C LEU A 29 -6.18 -5.15 -16.79
N PRO A 30 -7.42 -4.70 -16.58
CA PRO A 30 -8.53 -5.02 -17.48
C PRO A 30 -8.31 -4.56 -18.93
N GLY A 31 -7.63 -3.43 -19.14
CA GLY A 31 -7.32 -2.91 -20.47
C GLY A 31 -6.24 -3.70 -21.22
N ALA A 32 -5.45 -4.52 -20.53
CA ALA A 32 -4.37 -5.31 -21.13
C ALA A 32 -4.86 -6.37 -22.12
N ALA A 33 -6.16 -6.74 -22.08
CA ALA A 33 -6.75 -7.71 -23.00
C ALA A 33 -7.15 -7.10 -24.36
N GLU A 34 -7.28 -5.78 -24.50
CA GLU A 34 -7.76 -5.14 -25.73
C GLU A 34 -6.96 -5.54 -27.00
N PRO A 35 -5.62 -5.60 -26.98
CA PRO A 35 -4.85 -6.04 -28.14
C PRO A 35 -5.12 -7.50 -28.52
N CYS A 36 -5.37 -8.36 -27.53
CA CYS A 36 -5.68 -9.78 -27.76
C CYS A 36 -7.08 -9.95 -28.39
N VAL A 37 -8.05 -9.13 -27.99
CA VAL A 37 -9.40 -9.13 -28.59
C VAL A 37 -9.33 -8.81 -30.07
N ALA A 38 -8.56 -7.78 -30.45
CA ALA A 38 -8.37 -7.38 -31.84
C ALA A 38 -7.67 -8.45 -32.69
N ALA A 39 -6.71 -9.19 -32.10
CA ALA A 39 -5.90 -10.18 -32.82
C ALA A 39 -6.58 -11.55 -32.99
N LEU A 40 -7.30 -12.02 -31.96
CA LEU A 40 -7.85 -13.37 -31.93
C LEU A 40 -9.30 -13.45 -32.43
N GLY A 41 -10.04 -12.34 -32.34
CA GLY A 41 -11.43 -12.28 -32.75
C GLY A 41 -12.28 -13.40 -32.12
N PRO A 42 -13.29 -13.92 -32.83
CA PRO A 42 -14.21 -14.94 -32.30
C PRO A 42 -13.56 -16.29 -31.99
N VAL A 43 -12.46 -16.64 -32.66
CA VAL A 43 -11.78 -17.94 -32.51
C VAL A 43 -11.11 -18.06 -31.15
N GLY A 44 -10.69 -16.94 -30.56
CA GLY A 44 -10.09 -16.91 -29.23
C GLY A 44 -11.07 -16.67 -28.08
N ALA A 45 -12.39 -16.78 -28.27
CA ALA A 45 -13.36 -16.37 -27.25
C ALA A 45 -13.15 -17.03 -25.87
N ASP A 46 -12.87 -18.32 -25.84
CA ASP A 46 -12.60 -19.05 -24.59
C ASP A 46 -11.30 -18.59 -23.93
N PHE A 47 -10.25 -18.36 -24.73
CA PHE A 47 -8.99 -17.81 -24.25
C PHE A 47 -9.16 -16.39 -23.70
N LEU A 48 -9.90 -15.53 -24.41
CA LEU A 48 -10.16 -14.15 -23.98
C LEU A 48 -10.98 -14.11 -22.69
N THR A 49 -11.90 -15.06 -22.51
CA THR A 49 -12.68 -15.23 -21.28
C THR A 49 -11.76 -15.64 -20.12
N ALA A 50 -10.89 -16.63 -20.33
CA ALA A 50 -9.91 -17.06 -19.34
C ALA A 50 -8.89 -15.95 -19.00
N LEU A 51 -8.44 -15.20 -20.01
CA LEU A 51 -7.55 -14.06 -19.84
C LEU A 51 -8.21 -12.95 -19.01
N ALA A 52 -9.46 -12.59 -19.32
CA ALA A 52 -10.20 -11.59 -18.57
C ALA A 52 -10.39 -12.00 -17.10
N ALA A 53 -10.69 -13.26 -16.84
CA ALA A 53 -10.77 -13.79 -15.47
C ALA A 53 -9.43 -13.72 -14.75
N ALA A 54 -8.33 -14.12 -15.40
CA ALA A 54 -6.99 -14.05 -14.82
C ALA A 54 -6.55 -12.60 -14.53
N LEU A 55 -6.87 -11.65 -15.42
CA LEU A 55 -6.59 -10.22 -15.22
C LEU A 55 -7.42 -9.65 -14.05
N ALA A 56 -8.68 -10.06 -13.92
CA ALA A 56 -9.52 -9.68 -12.78
C ALA A 56 -8.99 -10.25 -11.45
N ASP A 57 -8.51 -11.49 -11.43
CA ASP A 57 -7.90 -12.11 -10.25
C ASP A 57 -6.61 -11.38 -9.85
N ALA A 58 -5.76 -11.06 -10.83
CA ALA A 58 -4.55 -10.29 -10.61
C ALA A 58 -4.84 -8.88 -10.09
N ALA A 59 -5.86 -8.20 -10.62
CA ALA A 59 -6.27 -6.88 -10.16
C ALA A 59 -6.76 -6.93 -8.69
N ARG A 60 -7.56 -7.93 -8.33
CA ARG A 60 -8.00 -8.14 -6.94
C ARG A 60 -6.84 -8.38 -6.00
N ALA A 61 -5.87 -9.20 -6.40
CA ALA A 61 -4.67 -9.46 -5.60
C ALA A 61 -3.82 -8.19 -5.41
N ALA A 62 -3.65 -7.39 -6.47
CA ALA A 62 -2.93 -6.12 -6.41
C ALA A 62 -3.62 -5.11 -5.47
N SER A 63 -4.94 -4.93 -5.58
CA SER A 63 -5.70 -4.08 -4.66
C SER A 63 -5.64 -4.57 -3.20
N GLY A 64 -5.67 -5.90 -2.98
CA GLY A 64 -5.49 -6.48 -1.65
C GLY A 64 -4.13 -6.10 -1.05
N LEU A 65 -3.06 -6.21 -1.84
CA LEU A 65 -1.72 -5.81 -1.42
C LEU A 65 -1.63 -4.30 -1.14
N GLY A 66 -2.29 -3.46 -1.95
CA GLY A 66 -2.38 -2.02 -1.72
C GLY A 66 -3.08 -1.68 -0.39
N ALA A 67 -4.16 -2.40 -0.07
CA ALA A 67 -4.85 -2.26 1.22
C ALA A 67 -3.96 -2.68 2.40
N ASP A 68 -3.24 -3.79 2.29
CA ASP A 68 -2.32 -4.27 3.32
C ASP A 68 -1.18 -3.27 3.58
N LEU A 69 -0.59 -2.72 2.52
CA LEU A 69 0.44 -1.68 2.62
C LEU A 69 -0.10 -0.40 3.27
N THR A 70 -1.34 -0.03 2.95
CA THR A 70 -2.03 1.11 3.59
C THR A 70 -2.24 0.84 5.08
N GLY A 71 -2.68 -0.37 5.45
CA GLY A 71 -2.80 -0.78 6.85
C GLY A 71 -1.46 -0.72 7.60
N ALA A 72 -0.39 -1.24 6.99
CA ALA A 72 0.96 -1.17 7.54
C ALA A 72 1.43 0.29 7.75
N ALA A 73 1.13 1.17 6.80
CA ALA A 73 1.43 2.61 6.90
C ALA A 73 0.68 3.28 8.06
N HIS A 74 -0.57 2.90 8.34
CA HIS A 74 -1.34 3.38 9.48
C HIS A 74 -0.76 2.89 10.81
N THR A 75 -0.42 1.60 10.91
CA THR A 75 0.23 1.02 12.10
C THR A 75 1.56 1.72 12.38
N ALA A 76 2.37 1.95 11.36
CA ALA A 76 3.63 2.69 11.48
C ALA A 76 3.40 4.12 12.03
N ALA A 77 2.37 4.82 11.54
CA ALA A 77 2.02 6.15 12.03
C ALA A 77 1.57 6.15 13.50
N ALA A 78 0.74 5.18 13.89
CA ALA A 78 0.28 5.04 15.28
C ALA A 78 1.45 4.76 16.23
N THR A 79 2.38 3.89 15.82
CA THR A 79 3.60 3.58 16.59
C THR A 79 4.49 4.81 16.76
N ALA A 80 4.71 5.58 15.70
CA ALA A 80 5.49 6.83 15.78
C ALA A 80 4.86 7.85 16.74
N ALA A 81 3.53 8.01 16.71
CA ALA A 81 2.81 8.89 17.63
C ALA A 81 2.96 8.41 19.08
N GLY A 82 2.85 7.10 19.32
CA GLY A 82 3.05 6.51 20.65
C GLY A 82 4.44 6.77 21.23
N TYR A 83 5.49 6.69 20.39
CA TYR A 83 6.85 7.04 20.81
C TYR A 83 6.99 8.53 21.15
N ALA A 84 6.45 9.43 20.31
CA ALA A 84 6.49 10.86 20.58
C ALA A 84 5.74 11.25 21.87
N ASP A 85 4.62 10.59 22.16
CA ASP A 85 3.88 10.79 23.42
C ASP A 85 4.60 10.21 24.64
N ALA A 86 5.32 9.10 24.49
CA ALA A 86 6.16 8.57 25.55
C ALA A 86 7.33 9.51 25.86
N GLU A 87 7.98 10.05 24.84
CA GLU A 87 9.09 11.01 24.96
C GLU A 87 8.63 12.30 25.67
N ARG A 88 7.51 12.90 25.24
CA ARG A 88 6.93 14.07 25.92
C ARG A 88 6.62 13.84 27.41
N ARG A 89 6.09 12.67 27.76
CA ARG A 89 5.79 12.32 29.16
C ARG A 89 7.06 12.16 29.99
N ALA A 90 8.10 11.55 29.41
CA ALA A 90 9.40 11.41 30.06
C ALA A 90 10.01 12.79 30.35
N ASP A 91 10.05 13.69 29.36
CA ASP A 91 10.57 15.05 29.51
C ASP A 91 9.81 15.83 30.60
N HIS A 92 8.48 15.74 30.63
CA HIS A 92 7.67 16.38 31.66
C HIS A 92 7.95 15.81 33.06
N SER A 93 8.12 14.49 33.18
CA SER A 93 8.44 13.86 34.47
C SER A 93 9.83 14.24 34.99
N LEU A 94 10.81 14.40 34.09
CA LEU A 94 12.16 14.84 34.46
C LEU A 94 12.19 16.33 34.82
N GLY A 95 11.46 17.18 34.08
CA GLY A 95 11.35 18.61 34.37
C GLY A 95 10.64 18.92 35.70
N THR A 96 9.74 18.05 36.15
CA THR A 96 9.04 18.19 37.45
C THR A 96 9.85 17.67 38.65
N LEU A 97 10.85 16.82 38.43
CA LEU A 97 11.75 16.31 39.48
C LEU A 97 13.02 17.17 39.66
N GLY A 98 13.40 17.95 38.64
CA GLY A 98 14.59 18.80 38.65
C GLY A 98 14.35 20.28 38.95
N GLY A 99 13.10 20.69 39.24
CA GLY A 99 12.68 22.07 39.54
C GLY A 99 12.44 22.34 41.01
#